data_AF-A0A162I6H6-F1
#
_entry.id   AF-A0A162I6H6-F1
#
_cell.length_a   1.000
_cell.length_b   1.000
_cell.length_c   1.000
_cell.angle_alpha   90.00
_cell.angle_beta   90.00
_cell.angle_gamma   90.00
#
_symmetry.space_group_name_H-M   'P 1'
#
loop_
_entity.id
_entity.type
_entity.pdbx_description
1 polymer ?
#
loop_
_entity_poly.entity_id
_entity_poly.type
_entity_poly.pdbx_seq_one_letter_code
_entity_poly.pdbx_strand_id
1 'polypeptide(L)'
;MFWVQLLGMVMAIGTAFYLHSYFKLLNIIRKECPDLIEETRAKGVLYEGSRSSQDPRIVALVLRYAFGSGWKLLSSQDVKKYAIRIRVTFSLVLTVFSALVVAAASS
;
A
#
# COMPACT_ATOMS: atom_id res chain seq x y z
N MET A 1 -15.06 -7.12 -25.27
CA MET A 1 -14.05 -8.03 -24.66
C MET A 1 -12.65 -7.41 -24.57
N PHE A 2 -12.08 -6.87 -25.65
CA PHE A 2 -10.73 -6.26 -25.65
C PHE A 2 -10.49 -5.23 -24.53
N TRP A 3 -11.44 -4.31 -24.30
CA TRP A 3 -11.34 -3.28 -23.26
C TRP A 3 -11.23 -3.83 -21.83
N VAL A 4 -11.92 -4.93 -21.54
CA VAL A 4 -11.87 -5.58 -20.21
C VAL A 4 -10.49 -6.19 -19.97
N GLN A 5 -9.91 -6.82 -20.99
CA GLN A 5 -8.56 -7.39 -20.91
C GLN A 5 -7.50 -6.29 -20.72
N LEU A 6 -7.64 -5.17 -21.44
CA LEU A 6 -6.75 -4.01 -21.29
C LEU A 6 -6.80 -3.43 -19.86
N LEU A 7 -8.01 -3.22 -19.33
CA LEU A 7 -8.19 -2.74 -17.95
C LEU A 7 -7.64 -3.74 -16.93
N GLY A 8 -7.82 -5.04 -17.16
CA GLY A 8 -7.22 -6.11 -16.35
C GLY A 8 -5.69 -6.05 -16.33
N MET A 9 -5.04 -5.82 -17.47
CA MET A 9 -3.59 -5.63 -17.54
C MET A 9 -3.13 -4.38 -16.78
N VAL A 10 -3.83 -3.25 -16.95
CA VAL A 10 -3.55 -2.02 -16.20
C VAL A 10 -3.66 -2.26 -14.69
N MET A 11 -4.68 -2.99 -14.24
CA MET A 11 -4.84 -3.39 -12.84
C MET A 11 -3.68 -4.24 -12.33
N ALA A 12 -3.26 -5.27 -13.08
CA ALA A 12 -2.17 -6.16 -12.69
C ALA A 12 -0.84 -5.40 -12.57
N ILE A 13 -0.52 -4.57 -13.56
CA ILE A 13 0.68 -3.74 -13.57
C ILE A 13 0.63 -2.73 -12.42
N GLY A 14 -0.48 -2.00 -12.27
CA GLY A 14 -0.67 -1.05 -11.18
C GLY A 14 -0.49 -1.71 -9.81
N THR A 15 -1.07 -2.90 -9.61
CA THR A 15 -0.93 -3.67 -8.37
C THR A 15 0.54 -4.02 -8.08
N ALA A 16 1.31 -4.45 -9.08
CA ALA A 16 2.73 -4.73 -8.90
C ALA A 16 3.53 -3.48 -8.51
N PHE A 17 3.28 -2.33 -9.16
CA PHE A 17 3.92 -1.05 -8.81
C PHE A 17 3.54 -0.57 -7.40
N TYR A 18 2.29 -0.79 -7.00
CA TYR A 18 1.80 -0.50 -5.66
C TYR A 18 2.54 -1.35 -4.63
N LEU A 19 2.58 -2.67 -4.80
CA LEU A 19 3.29 -3.60 -3.91
C LEU A 19 4.77 -3.26 -3.78
N HIS A 20 5.44 -2.97 -4.89
CA HIS A 20 6.84 -2.56 -4.88
C HIS A 20 7.06 -1.30 -4.05
N SER A 21 6.23 -0.27 -4.26
CA SER A 21 6.33 1.00 -3.53
C SER A 21 5.99 0.83 -2.05
N TYR A 22 5.01 -0.02 -1.74
CA TYR A 22 4.63 -0.40 -0.39
C TYR A 22 5.79 -1.05 0.37
N PHE A 23 6.44 -2.07 -0.21
CA PHE A 23 7.57 -2.74 0.46
C PHE A 23 8.77 -1.82 0.63
N LYS A 24 9.03 -0.92 -0.33
CA LYS A 24 10.07 0.10 -0.18
C LYS A 24 9.78 1.04 0.98
N LEU A 25 8.55 1.55 1.09
CA LEU A 25 8.16 2.43 2.19
C LEU A 25 8.21 1.70 3.54
N LEU A 26 7.72 0.46 3.60
CA LEU A 26 7.80 -0.39 4.80
C LEU A 26 9.25 -0.58 5.26
N ASN A 27 10.17 -0.85 4.33
CA ASN A 27 11.58 -0.99 4.66
C ASN A 27 12.21 0.30 5.18
N ILE A 28 11.79 1.46 4.69
CA ILE A 28 12.26 2.74 5.25
C ILE A 28 11.72 2.94 6.66
N ILE A 29 10.43 2.72 6.89
CA ILE A 29 9.81 2.83 8.22
C ILE A 29 10.51 1.88 9.21
N ARG A 30 10.79 0.63 8.81
CA ARG A 30 11.53 -0.33 9.66
C ARG A 30 12.94 0.12 10.02
N LYS A 31 13.62 0.87 9.14
CA LYS A 31 14.97 1.34 9.37
C LYS A 31 15.01 2.59 10.24
N GLU A 32 14.10 3.53 10.02
CA GLU A 32 14.10 4.83 10.69
C GLU A 32 13.26 4.84 11.98
N CYS A 33 12.28 3.95 12.10
CA CYS A 33 11.36 3.88 13.23
C CYS A 33 11.11 2.40 13.64
N PRO A 34 12.15 1.66 14.06
CA PRO A 34 11.99 0.27 14.46
C PRO A 34 11.03 0.11 15.65
N ASP A 35 11.08 1.04 16.61
CA ASP A 35 10.25 1.03 17.82
C ASP A 35 8.75 1.07 17.50
N LEU A 36 8.34 1.85 16.50
CA LEU A 36 6.95 1.94 16.05
C LEU A 36 6.45 0.62 15.44
N ILE A 37 7.32 -0.10 14.74
CA ILE A 37 6.99 -1.43 14.17
C ILE A 37 6.85 -2.45 15.29
N GLU A 38 7.74 -2.38 16.28
CA GLU A 38 7.74 -3.28 17.43
C GLU A 38 6.54 -3.02 18.35
N GLU A 39 6.19 -1.76 18.62
CA GLU A 39 4.99 -1.38 19.37
C GLU A 39 3.71 -1.80 18.63
N THR A 40 3.66 -1.59 17.31
CA THR A 40 2.52 -2.00 16.48
C THR A 40 2.33 -3.53 16.51
N ARG A 41 3.44 -4.28 16.48
CA ARG A 41 3.45 -5.75 16.60
C ARG A 41 3.07 -6.19 18.02
N ALA A 42 3.61 -5.55 19.06
CA ALA A 42 3.37 -5.89 20.46
C ALA A 42 1.92 -5.64 20.89
N LYS A 43 1.26 -4.63 20.31
CA LYS A 43 -0.20 -4.41 20.46
C LYS A 43 -1.06 -5.45 19.74
N GLY A 44 -0.44 -6.34 18.96
CA GLY A 44 -1.08 -7.41 18.18
C GLY A 44 -1.18 -8.75 18.92
N VAL A 45 -1.71 -8.77 20.15
CA VAL A 45 -1.89 -10.02 20.93
C VAL A 45 -2.86 -11.01 20.25
N LEU A 46 -3.70 -10.57 19.30
CA LEU A 46 -4.68 -11.44 18.63
C LEU A 46 -4.18 -12.15 17.34
N TYR A 47 -2.95 -11.89 16.87
CA TYR A 47 -2.36 -12.55 15.70
C TYR A 47 -1.07 -13.30 16.09
N GLU A 48 -1.12 -14.07 17.17
CA GLU A 48 0.02 -14.84 17.71
C GLU A 48 0.64 -15.88 16.74
N GLY A 49 0.06 -16.11 15.56
CA GLY A 49 0.63 -16.97 14.52
C GLY A 49 1.39 -16.26 13.40
N SER A 50 1.31 -14.92 13.28
CA SER A 50 1.80 -14.22 12.09
C SER A 50 3.12 -13.51 12.35
N ARG A 51 4.25 -14.16 12.03
CA ARG A 51 5.56 -13.51 11.82
C ARG A 51 5.56 -12.54 10.63
N SER A 52 4.42 -12.38 9.95
CA SER A 52 4.36 -11.92 8.58
C SER A 52 4.36 -10.40 8.47
N SER A 53 5.07 -9.90 7.46
CA SER A 53 4.94 -8.55 6.90
C SER A 53 3.50 -8.18 6.45
N GLN A 54 2.56 -9.11 6.60
CA GLN A 54 1.14 -9.03 6.28
C GLN A 54 0.24 -8.76 7.50
N ASP A 55 0.80 -8.44 8.68
CA ASP A 55 -0.02 -7.94 9.79
C ASP A 55 -0.85 -6.73 9.32
N PRO A 56 -2.19 -6.79 9.39
CA PRO A 56 -3.06 -5.71 8.92
C PRO A 56 -2.78 -4.38 9.61
N ARG A 57 -2.21 -4.38 10.82
CA ARG A 57 -1.79 -3.16 11.53
C ARG A 57 -0.53 -2.55 10.92
N ILE A 58 0.41 -3.37 10.48
CA ILE A 58 1.60 -2.91 9.72
C ILE A 58 1.15 -2.32 8.39
N VAL A 59 0.19 -2.96 7.71
CA VAL A 59 -0.41 -2.44 6.48
C VAL A 59 -1.06 -1.08 6.72
N ALA A 60 -1.87 -0.95 7.78
CA ALA A 60 -2.50 0.30 8.16
C ALA A 60 -1.48 1.39 8.53
N LEU A 61 -0.37 1.03 9.19
CA LEU A 61 0.72 1.96 9.51
C LEU A 61 1.35 2.51 8.23
N VAL A 62 1.73 1.64 7.28
CA VAL A 62 2.34 2.06 6.01
C VAL A 62 1.37 2.94 5.21
N LEU A 63 0.08 2.59 5.17
CA LEU A 63 -0.94 3.42 4.53
C LEU A 63 -1.11 4.78 5.23
N ARG A 64 -1.09 4.81 6.56
CA ARG A 64 -1.15 6.07 7.34
C ARG A 64 0.06 6.95 7.06
N TYR A 65 1.25 6.36 6.88
CA TYR A 65 2.43 7.09 6.44
C TYR A 65 2.32 7.53 4.97
N ALA A 66 1.78 6.70 4.09
CA ALA A 66 1.64 7.04 2.68
C ALA A 66 0.62 8.16 2.47
N PHE A 67 -0.57 8.09 3.07
CA PHE A 67 -1.69 9.02 2.86
C PHE A 67 -1.75 10.17 3.88
N GLY A 68 -1.21 9.98 5.08
CA GLY A 68 -1.19 10.99 6.13
C GLY A 68 -0.02 11.96 6.04
N SER A 69 0.36 12.55 7.17
CA SER A 69 1.53 13.43 7.35
C SER A 69 2.74 12.71 7.93
N GLY A 70 2.62 11.43 8.33
CA GLY A 70 3.67 10.68 9.01
C GLY A 70 4.97 10.56 8.21
N TRP A 71 4.89 10.53 6.88
CA TRP A 71 6.07 10.56 6.01
C TRP A 71 6.95 11.80 6.16
N LYS A 72 6.43 12.92 6.71
CA LYS A 72 7.21 14.14 6.97
C LYS A 72 8.13 14.02 8.20
N LEU A 73 7.88 13.03 9.05
CA LEU A 73 8.70 12.75 10.24
C LEU A 73 9.91 11.86 9.92
N LEU A 74 9.93 11.28 8.72
CA LEU A 74 11.03 10.44 8.26
C LEU A 74 12.10 11.32 7.58
N SER A 75 13.36 10.99 7.84
CA SER A 75 14.54 11.73 7.38
C SER A 75 14.82 11.48 5.89
N SER A 76 14.49 10.29 5.37
CA SER A 76 14.79 9.94 3.99
C SER A 76 13.90 10.65 2.96
N GLN A 77 14.54 11.33 1.99
CA GLN A 77 13.86 11.96 0.85
C GLN A 77 13.10 10.96 -0.03
N ASP A 78 13.51 9.69 -0.04
CA ASP A 78 12.85 8.64 -0.80
C ASP A 78 11.44 8.31 -0.28
N VAL A 79 11.17 8.59 0.99
CA VAL A 79 9.86 8.34 1.62
C VAL A 79 8.75 9.08 0.88
N LYS A 80 8.98 10.37 0.59
CA LYS A 80 8.01 11.20 -0.14
C LYS A 80 7.72 10.61 -1.52
N LYS A 81 8.75 10.13 -2.21
CA LYS A 81 8.63 9.52 -3.54
C LYS A 81 7.77 8.26 -3.50
N TYR A 82 8.01 7.36 -2.56
CA TYR A 82 7.23 6.13 -2.44
C TYR A 82 5.82 6.38 -1.89
N ALA A 83 5.64 7.33 -0.97
CA ALA A 83 4.32 7.74 -0.50
C ALA A 83 3.45 8.30 -1.64
N ILE A 84 4.01 9.17 -2.49
CA ILE A 84 3.31 9.70 -3.67
C ILE A 84 2.98 8.57 -4.65
N ARG A 85 3.93 7.67 -4.94
CA ARG A 85 3.67 6.50 -5.80
C ARG A 85 2.51 5.67 -5.27
N ILE A 86 2.49 5.36 -3.98
CA ILE A 86 1.38 4.62 -3.35
C ILE A 86 0.05 5.35 -3.57
N ARG A 87 -0.02 6.66 -3.33
CA ARG A 87 -1.26 7.44 -3.54
C ARG A 87 -1.74 7.39 -4.99
N VAL A 88 -0.84 7.65 -5.94
CA VAL A 88 -1.17 7.69 -7.37
C VAL A 88 -1.60 6.32 -7.85
N THR A 89 -0.82 5.28 -7.54
CA THR A 89 -1.09 3.92 -7.99
C THR A 89 -2.37 3.37 -7.35
N PHE A 90 -2.59 3.63 -6.06
CA PHE A 90 -3.83 3.25 -5.38
C PHE A 90 -5.05 3.94 -6.00
N SER A 91 -4.96 5.25 -6.27
CA SER A 91 -6.07 6.01 -6.89
C SER A 91 -6.37 5.51 -8.30
N LEU A 92 -5.34 5.19 -9.08
CA LEU A 92 -5.48 4.66 -10.43
C LEU A 92 -6.11 3.27 -10.42
N VAL A 93 -5.60 2.36 -9.58
CA VAL A 93 -6.14 1.00 -9.42
C VAL A 93 -7.59 1.07 -8.92
N LEU A 94 -7.91 1.95 -7.97
CA LEU A 94 -9.27 2.14 -7.48
C LEU A 94 -10.20 2.63 -8.61
N THR A 95 -9.77 3.59 -9.40
CA THR A 95 -10.55 4.13 -10.53
C THR A 95 -10.84 3.04 -11.57
N VAL A 96 -9.83 2.26 -11.94
CA VAL A 96 -9.98 1.16 -12.91
C VAL A 96 -10.88 0.06 -12.35
N PHE A 97 -10.71 -0.28 -11.07
CA PHE A 97 -11.58 -1.26 -10.40
C PHE A 97 -13.05 -0.81 -10.41
N SER A 98 -13.33 0.44 -10.04
CA SER A 98 -14.68 0.99 -10.08
C SER A 98 -15.27 0.97 -11.48
N ALA A 99 -14.49 1.30 -12.52
CA ALA A 99 -14.93 1.22 -13.91
C ALA A 99 -15.29 -0.21 -14.33
N LEU A 100 -14.48 -1.19 -13.92
CA LEU A 100 -14.74 -2.61 -14.16
C LEU A 100 -16.01 -3.09 -13.45
N VAL A 101 -16.24 -2.68 -12.20
CA VAL A 101 -17.45 -3.01 -11.45
C VAL A 101 -18.70 -2.45 -12.13
N VAL A 102 -18.66 -1.18 -12.56
CA VAL A 102 -19.79 -0.56 -13.28
C VAL A 102 -20.03 -1.25 -14.61
N ALA A 103 -18.98 -1.58 -15.37
CA ALA A 103 -19.11 -2.32 -16.62
C ALA A 103 -19.73 -3.70 -16.42
N ALA A 104 -19.33 -4.42 -15.37
CA ALA A 104 -19.89 -5.74 -15.03
C ALA A 104 -21.33 -5.66 -14.51
N ALA A 105 -21.72 -4.58 -13.85
CA ALA A 105 -23.10 -4.37 -13.38
C ALA A 105 -24.06 -3.89 -14.48
N SER A 106 -23.52 -3.39 -15.60
CA SER A 106 -24.30 -2.89 -16.74
C SER A 106 -24.34 -3.84 -17.94
N SER A 107 -23.64 -4.97 -17.85
CA SER A 107 -23.66 -6.10 -18.80
C SER A 107 -24.63 -7.18 -18.37
#